data_AF-A0A8X6H5Q4-F1
#
_entry.id   AF-A0A8X6H5Q4-F1
#
_cell.length_a   1.000
_cell.length_b   1.000
_cell.length_c   1.000
_cell.angle_alpha   90.00
_cell.angle_beta   90.00
_cell.angle_gamma   90.00
#
_symmetry.space_group_name_H-M   'P 1'
#
loop_
_entity.id
_entity.type
_entity.pdbx_description
1 polymer ?
#
loop_
_entity_poly.entity_id
_entity_poly.type
_entity_poly.pdbx_seq_one_letter_code
_entity_poly.pdbx_strand_id
1 'polypeptide(L)'
;MTQEEYDLEAEEMEKKLEAIRDQKEVADDEKELQREIDFTIGGIKVFASGVESELDQADWAAKLGIIIALVRCIRIDHDDVHIMFRFQELALEMQKKMFNIMSRVENNVVGVLFLIFCTMCTLCLHNISGFLPTQAETRL
;
A
#
# COMPACT_ATOMS: atom_id res chain seq x y z
N MET A 1 55.42 11.73 23.07
CA MET A 1 54.08 11.16 23.17
C MET A 1 53.92 10.54 24.53
N THR A 2 53.04 11.09 25.35
CA THR A 2 52.75 10.59 26.69
C THR A 2 51.66 9.51 26.60
N GLN A 3 51.58 8.63 27.61
CA GLN A 3 50.56 7.59 27.66
C GLN A 3 49.13 8.16 27.53
N GLU A 4 48.87 9.31 28.17
CA GLU A 4 47.59 10.03 28.08
C GLU A 4 47.25 10.50 26.66
N GLU A 5 48.25 10.85 25.85
CA GLU A 5 48.05 11.33 24.47
C GLU A 5 47.59 10.19 23.55
N TYR A 6 48.12 8.98 23.78
CA TYR A 6 47.68 7.75 23.10
C TYR A 6 46.29 7.30 23.53
N ASP A 7 46.00 7.34 24.83
CA ASP A 7 44.70 6.90 25.36
C ASP A 7 43.58 7.83 24.87
N LEU A 8 43.85 9.14 24.78
CA LEU A 8 42.91 10.12 24.23
C LEU A 8 42.65 9.89 22.73
N GLU A 9 43.69 9.59 21.96
CA GLU A 9 43.57 9.29 20.53
C GLU A 9 42.81 7.98 20.28
N ALA A 10 43.05 6.96 21.13
CA ALA A 10 42.33 5.69 21.09
C ALA A 10 40.83 5.86 21.39
N GLU A 11 40.49 6.66 22.40
CA GLU A 11 39.10 6.96 22.76
C GLU A 11 38.37 7.74 21.65
N GLU A 12 39.05 8.69 21.00
CA GLU A 12 38.50 9.43 19.87
C GLU A 12 38.24 8.51 18.66
N MET A 13 39.15 7.57 18.40
CA MET A 13 38.99 6.58 17.33
C MET A 13 37.83 5.61 17.60
N GLU A 14 37.67 5.11 18.84
CA GLU A 14 36.53 4.27 19.21
C GLU A 14 35.20 5.00 19.00
N LYS A 15 35.12 6.26 19.40
CA LYS A 15 33.91 7.07 19.24
C LYS A 15 33.54 7.29 17.76
N LYS A 16 34.54 7.47 16.89
CA LYS A 16 34.33 7.56 15.43
C LYS A 16 33.89 6.22 14.85
N LEU A 17 34.46 5.12 15.32
CA LEU A 17 34.10 3.77 14.87
C LEU A 17 32.63 3.45 15.21
N GLU A 18 32.20 3.81 16.41
CA GLU A 18 30.81 3.66 16.85
C GLU A 18 29.85 4.45 15.95
N ALA A 19 30.15 5.74 15.71
CA ALA A 19 29.33 6.56 14.83
C ALA A 19 29.22 6.02 13.39
N ILE A 20 30.31 5.45 12.85
CA ILE A 20 30.30 4.82 11.53
C ILE A 20 29.44 3.55 11.54
N ARG A 21 29.46 2.78 12.63
CA ARG A 21 28.65 1.57 12.77
C ARG A 21 27.17 1.91 12.80
N ASP A 22 26.78 2.93 13.56
CA ASP A 22 25.40 3.39 13.64
C ASP A 22 24.90 3.91 12.28
N GLN A 23 25.73 4.68 11.57
CA GLN A 23 25.40 5.14 10.21
C GLN A 23 25.21 3.99 9.22
N LYS A 24 26.00 2.93 9.35
CA LYS A 24 25.87 1.74 8.50
C LYS A 24 24.57 1.00 8.77
N GLU A 25 24.18 0.85 10.04
CA GLU A 25 22.93 0.20 10.44
C GLU A 25 21.72 0.92 9.84
N VAL A 26 21.64 2.25 9.99
CA VAL A 26 20.59 3.08 9.38
C VAL A 26 20.54 2.92 7.86
N ALA A 27 21.70 2.89 7.20
CA ALA A 27 21.76 2.74 5.74
C ALA A 27 21.36 1.33 5.26
N ASP A 28 21.53 0.30 6.09
CA ASP A 28 21.09 -1.06 5.77
C ASP A 28 19.57 -1.21 6.00
N ASP A 29 19.01 -0.61 7.05
CA ASP A 29 17.56 -0.52 7.27
C ASP A 29 16.84 0.20 6.12
N GLU A 30 17.38 1.33 5.65
CA GLU A 30 16.80 2.08 4.54
C GLU A 30 16.81 1.27 3.23
N LYS A 31 17.87 0.49 2.98
CA LYS A 31 17.91 -0.43 1.82
C LYS A 31 16.90 -1.55 1.94
N GLU A 32 16.67 -2.08 3.14
CA GLU A 32 15.67 -3.12 3.36
C GLU A 32 14.27 -2.59 3.09
N LEU A 33 13.93 -1.42 3.63
CA LEU A 33 12.66 -0.76 3.35
C LEU A 33 12.47 -0.47 1.85
N GLN A 34 13.52 0.00 1.17
CA GLN A 34 13.46 0.25 -0.27
C GLN A 34 13.18 -1.04 -1.06
N ARG A 35 13.77 -2.18 -0.65
CA ARG A 35 13.49 -3.48 -1.28
C ARG A 35 12.03 -3.91 -1.08
N GLU A 36 11.47 -3.69 0.10
CA GLU A 36 10.05 -4.00 0.37
C GLU A 36 9.10 -3.15 -0.48
N ILE A 37 9.41 -1.86 -0.63
CA ILE A 37 8.68 -0.95 -1.51
C ILE A 37 8.77 -1.43 -2.95
N ASP A 38 9.98 -1.71 -3.45
CA ASP A 38 10.20 -2.16 -4.83
C ASP A 38 9.47 -3.48 -5.10
N PHE A 39 9.47 -4.40 -4.14
CA PHE A 39 8.72 -5.65 -4.21
C PHE A 39 7.20 -5.40 -4.31
N THR A 40 6.67 -4.52 -3.46
CA THR A 40 5.25 -4.16 -3.44
C THR A 40 4.83 -3.51 -4.75
N ILE A 41 5.63 -2.57 -5.27
CA ILE A 41 5.41 -1.92 -6.56
C ILE A 41 5.43 -2.96 -7.69
N GLY A 42 6.41 -3.87 -7.66
CA GLY A 42 6.51 -4.96 -8.63
C GLY A 42 5.25 -5.84 -8.65
N GLY A 43 4.76 -6.25 -7.47
CA GLY A 43 3.54 -7.03 -7.31
C GLY A 43 2.30 -6.30 -7.84
N ILE A 44 2.15 -5.01 -7.50
CA ILE A 44 1.04 -4.18 -8.00
C ILE A 44 1.09 -4.07 -9.53
N LYS A 45 2.27 -3.89 -10.12
CA LYS A 45 2.44 -3.78 -11.56
C LYS A 45 2.06 -5.08 -12.28
N VAL A 46 2.51 -6.22 -11.77
CA VAL A 46 2.14 -7.54 -12.33
C VAL A 46 0.64 -7.77 -12.23
N PHE A 47 0.03 -7.44 -11.09
CA PHE A 47 -1.42 -7.53 -10.91
C PHE A 47 -2.18 -6.64 -11.91
N ALA A 48 -1.77 -5.38 -12.06
CA ALA A 48 -2.40 -4.44 -12.99
C ALA A 48 -2.33 -4.94 -14.44
N SER A 49 -1.16 -5.42 -14.88
CA SER A 49 -1.00 -6.00 -16.22
C SER A 49 -1.82 -7.28 -16.41
N GLY A 50 -1.99 -8.08 -15.36
CA GLY A 50 -2.88 -9.25 -15.38
C GLY A 50 -4.34 -8.86 -15.56
N VAL A 51 -4.82 -7.90 -14.77
CA VAL A 51 -6.19 -7.37 -14.85
C VAL A 51 -6.47 -6.75 -16.22
N GLU A 52 -5.54 -5.97 -16.76
CA GLU A 52 -5.65 -5.37 -18.09
C GLU A 52 -5.78 -6.44 -19.18
N SER A 53 -4.91 -7.46 -19.15
CA SER A 53 -4.93 -8.56 -20.11
C SER A 53 -6.22 -9.39 -20.05
N GLU A 54 -6.71 -9.69 -18.84
CA GLU A 54 -7.97 -10.43 -18.65
C GLU A 54 -9.18 -9.58 -19.09
N LEU A 55 -9.19 -8.29 -18.77
CA LEU A 55 -10.21 -7.36 -19.25
C LEU A 55 -10.21 -7.29 -20.77
N ASP A 56 -9.06 -7.19 -21.43
CA ASP A 56 -9.00 -7.12 -22.89
C ASP A 56 -9.63 -8.36 -23.54
N GLN A 57 -9.33 -9.54 -23.01
CA GLN A 57 -9.83 -10.83 -23.49
C GLN A 57 -11.29 -11.11 -23.10
N ALA A 58 -11.82 -10.42 -22.08
CA ALA A 58 -13.18 -10.62 -21.61
C ALA A 58 -14.22 -10.26 -22.68
N ASP A 59 -15.29 -11.05 -22.74
CA ASP A 59 -16.43 -10.76 -23.60
C ASP A 59 -17.21 -9.52 -23.11
N TRP A 60 -18.10 -9.02 -23.97
CA TRP A 60 -18.91 -7.84 -23.65
C TRP A 60 -19.77 -8.01 -22.41
N ALA A 61 -20.33 -9.21 -22.19
CA ALA A 61 -21.20 -9.47 -21.05
C ALA A 61 -20.41 -9.40 -19.73
N ALA A 62 -19.22 -9.97 -19.70
CA ALA A 62 -18.30 -9.89 -18.56
C ALA A 62 -17.83 -8.45 -18.31
N LYS A 63 -17.41 -7.73 -19.36
CA LYS A 63 -17.02 -6.30 -19.28
C LYS A 63 -18.14 -5.45 -18.69
N LEU A 64 -19.36 -5.62 -19.18
CA LEU A 64 -20.53 -4.90 -18.69
C LEU A 64 -20.87 -5.29 -17.24
N GLY A 65 -20.76 -6.58 -16.90
CA GLY A 65 -20.95 -7.06 -15.53
C GLY A 65 -19.99 -6.41 -14.54
N ILE A 66 -18.72 -6.24 -14.92
CA ILE A 66 -17.71 -5.55 -14.13
C ILE A 66 -18.08 -4.07 -13.95
N ILE A 67 -18.47 -3.37 -15.02
CA ILE A 67 -18.90 -1.96 -14.95
C ILE A 67 -20.09 -1.81 -14.00
N ILE A 68 -21.11 -2.66 -14.12
CA ILE A 68 -22.31 -2.62 -13.27
C ILE A 68 -21.96 -2.89 -11.80
N ALA A 69 -20.99 -3.76 -11.53
CA ALA A 69 -20.54 -4.03 -10.17
C ALA A 69 -19.81 -2.82 -9.57
N LEU A 70 -18.89 -2.21 -10.33
CA LEU A 70 -17.97 -1.18 -9.83
C LEU A 70 -18.57 0.23 -9.83
N VAL A 71 -19.42 0.57 -10.79
CA VAL A 71 -19.91 1.94 -11.00
C VAL A 71 -21.19 2.18 -10.19
N ARG A 72 -21.17 3.23 -9.38
CA ARG A 72 -22.34 3.74 -8.64
C ARG A 72 -23.26 4.51 -9.57
N CYS A 73 -22.70 5.46 -10.30
CA CYS A 73 -23.40 6.26 -11.29
C CYS A 73 -22.42 6.95 -12.23
N ILE A 74 -22.93 7.31 -13.41
CA ILE A 74 -22.24 8.13 -14.40
C ILE A 74 -23.02 9.43 -14.51
N ARG A 75 -22.35 10.56 -14.33
CA ARG A 75 -22.90 11.90 -14.60
C ARG A 75 -22.21 12.43 -15.84
N ILE A 76 -23.01 12.99 -16.74
CA ILE A 76 -22.54 13.60 -17.98
C ILE A 76 -22.97 15.06 -17.88
N ASP A 77 -21.99 15.95 -17.80
CA ASP A 77 -22.18 17.39 -17.90
C ASP A 77 -21.74 17.85 -19.30
N HIS A 78 -21.72 19.15 -19.58
CA HIS A 78 -21.56 19.67 -20.96
C HIS A 78 -20.40 19.05 -21.75
N ASP A 79 -19.19 19.06 -21.18
CA ASP A 79 -17.98 18.50 -21.82
C ASP A 79 -17.31 17.40 -20.98
N ASP A 80 -17.87 17.06 -19.81
CA ASP A 80 -17.23 16.19 -18.83
C ASP A 80 -18.08 14.96 -18.48
N VAL A 81 -17.38 13.83 -18.30
CA VAL A 81 -17.96 12.58 -17.81
C VAL A 81 -17.39 12.27 -16.44
N HIS A 82 -18.26 12.30 -15.43
CA HIS A 82 -17.92 11.95 -14.05
C HIS A 82 -18.43 10.54 -13.72
N ILE A 83 -17.49 9.62 -13.45
CA ILE A 83 -17.80 8.25 -13.03
C ILE A 83 -17.63 8.16 -11.52
N MET A 84 -18.71 7.87 -10.79
CA MET A 84 -18.65 7.59 -9.35
C MET A 84 -18.57 6.09 -9.13
N PHE A 85 -17.53 5.63 -8.44
CA PHE A 85 -17.30 4.22 -8.13
C PHE A 85 -17.80 3.83 -6.74
N ARG A 86 -18.08 2.54 -6.51
CA ARG A 86 -18.54 1.98 -5.21
C ARG A 86 -17.43 1.25 -4.43
N PHE A 87 -16.16 1.65 -4.57
CA PHE A 87 -15.03 0.93 -3.95
C PHE A 87 -15.19 0.69 -2.44
N GLN A 88 -15.68 1.68 -1.69
CA GLN A 88 -15.82 1.57 -0.24
C GLN A 88 -16.92 0.58 0.18
N GLU A 89 -18.04 0.56 -0.55
CA GLU A 89 -19.14 -0.39 -0.32
C GLU A 89 -18.69 -1.81 -0.67
N LEU A 90 -18.00 -1.97 -1.81
CA LEU A 90 -17.42 -3.24 -2.25
C LEU A 90 -16.37 -3.78 -1.27
N ALA A 91 -15.47 -2.93 -0.78
CA ALA A 91 -14.46 -3.32 0.19
C ALA A 91 -15.09 -3.83 1.50
N LEU A 92 -16.13 -3.15 1.98
CA LEU A 92 -16.84 -3.54 3.20
C LEU A 92 -17.63 -4.86 3.00
N GLU A 93 -18.25 -5.05 1.84
CA GLU A 93 -18.93 -6.30 1.48
C GLU A 93 -17.96 -7.48 1.34
N MET A 94 -16.81 -7.26 0.72
CA MET A 94 -15.75 -8.26 0.62
C MET A 94 -15.24 -8.64 2.01
N GLN A 95 -14.99 -7.66 2.88
CA GLN A 95 -14.57 -7.92 4.25
C GLN A 95 -15.61 -8.75 5.02
N LYS A 96 -16.91 -8.45 4.89
CA LYS A 96 -18.00 -9.24 5.51
C LYS A 96 -18.06 -10.67 4.96
N LYS A 97 -17.97 -10.83 3.63
CA LYS A 97 -17.98 -12.16 2.99
C LYS A 97 -16.76 -12.98 3.42
N MET A 98 -15.58 -12.38 3.43
CA MET A 98 -14.35 -13.05 3.83
C MET A 98 -14.34 -13.37 5.32
N PHE A 99 -14.82 -12.48 6.19
CA PHE A 99 -15.02 -12.77 7.60
C PHE A 99 -15.97 -13.96 7.81
N ASN A 100 -17.06 -14.05 7.04
CA ASN A 100 -17.99 -15.20 7.10
C ASN A 100 -17.39 -16.50 6.56
N ILE A 101 -16.48 -16.44 5.59
CA ILE A 101 -15.75 -17.61 5.10
C ILE A 101 -14.71 -18.05 6.12
N MET A 102 -13.97 -17.12 6.71
CA MET A 102 -12.93 -17.41 7.70
C MET A 102 -13.49 -17.84 9.05
N SER A 103 -14.65 -17.34 9.47
CA SER A 103 -15.35 -17.82 10.68
C SER A 103 -15.89 -19.24 10.54
N ARG A 104 -15.97 -19.77 9.31
CA ARG A 104 -16.26 -21.19 9.03
C ARG A 104 -15.01 -22.08 8.95
N VAL A 105 -13.82 -21.50 8.88
CA VAL A 105 -12.54 -22.22 8.86
C VAL A 105 -11.89 -22.06 10.22
N GLU A 106 -12.20 -22.97 11.15
CA GLU A 106 -11.59 -23.01 12.48
C GLU A 106 -10.06 -22.94 12.38
N ASN A 107 -9.49 -21.88 12.97
CA ASN A 107 -8.08 -21.72 13.29
C ASN A 107 -7.07 -21.94 12.15
N ASN A 108 -7.30 -21.29 11.00
CA ASN A 108 -6.23 -21.22 10.00
C ASN A 108 -5.48 -19.88 10.11
N VAL A 109 -4.20 -19.94 10.49
CA VAL A 109 -3.28 -18.80 10.64
C VAL A 109 -3.27 -17.91 9.38
N VAL A 110 -3.50 -18.51 8.22
CA VAL A 110 -3.65 -17.83 6.92
C VAL A 110 -4.84 -16.86 6.91
N GLY A 111 -5.96 -17.21 7.54
CA GLY A 111 -7.13 -16.33 7.63
C GLY A 111 -6.90 -15.12 8.53
N VAL A 112 -6.17 -15.30 9.63
CA VAL A 112 -5.81 -14.20 10.53
C VAL A 112 -4.83 -13.24 9.84
N LEU A 113 -3.80 -13.75 9.16
CA LEU A 113 -2.86 -12.94 8.39
C LEU A 113 -3.55 -12.17 7.26
N PHE A 114 -4.53 -12.79 6.59
CA PHE A 114 -5.30 -12.14 5.54
C PHE A 114 -6.23 -11.05 6.09
N LEU A 115 -6.89 -11.26 7.25
CA LEU A 115 -7.67 -10.21 7.92
C LEU A 115 -6.81 -9.01 8.30
N ILE A 116 -5.60 -9.26 8.82
CA ILE A 116 -4.64 -8.20 9.13
C ILE A 116 -4.30 -7.42 7.86
N PHE A 117 -3.98 -8.11 6.77
CA PHE A 117 -3.70 -7.48 5.48
C PHE A 117 -4.88 -6.62 4.98
N CYS A 118 -6.11 -7.14 5.02
CA CYS A 118 -7.30 -6.36 4.65
C CYS A 118 -7.50 -5.12 5.53
N THR A 119 -7.32 -5.24 6.85
CA THR A 119 -7.42 -4.09 7.75
C THR A 119 -6.35 -3.04 7.46
N MET A 120 -5.12 -3.46 7.19
CA MET A 120 -4.02 -2.57 6.77
C MET A 120 -4.34 -1.87 5.44
N CYS A 121 -4.85 -2.59 4.43
CA CYS A 121 -5.28 -1.97 3.18
C CYS A 121 -6.39 -0.93 3.39
N THR A 122 -7.37 -1.19 4.26
CA THR A 122 -8.43 -0.21 4.57
C THR A 122 -7.91 1.02 5.32
N LEU A 123 -6.96 0.84 6.25
CA LEU A 123 -6.29 1.94 6.95
C LEU A 123 -5.44 2.77 5.98
N CYS A 124 -4.71 2.14 5.07
CA CYS A 124 -3.95 2.82 4.02
C CYS A 124 -4.86 3.61 3.08
N LEU A 125 -5.98 3.03 2.63
CA LEU A 125 -6.98 3.72 1.80
C LEU A 125 -7.61 4.92 2.52
N HIS A 126 -7.89 4.79 3.82
CA HIS A 126 -8.42 5.89 4.64
C HIS A 126 -7.39 7.01 4.87
N ASN A 127 -6.11 6.68 4.98
CA ASN A 127 -5.04 7.67 5.17
C ASN A 127 -4.66 8.38 3.85
N ILE A 128 -4.72 7.67 2.71
CA ILE A 128 -4.52 8.25 1.37
C ILE A 128 -5.66 9.22 1.02
N SER A 129 -6.89 8.96 1.48
CA SER A 129 -7.99 9.94 1.32
C SER A 129 -7.78 11.26 2.10
N GLY A 130 -6.85 11.30 3.06
CA GLY A 130 -6.40 12.54 3.72
C GLY A 130 -5.25 13.26 3.01
N PHE A 131 -4.62 12.61 2.01
CA PHE A 131 -3.49 13.13 1.24
C PHE A 131 -3.86 13.55 -0.19
N LEU A 132 -5.07 13.21 -0.65
CA LEU A 132 -5.62 13.75 -1.88
C LEU A 132 -6.16 15.15 -1.60
N PRO A 133 -5.69 16.21 -2.31
CA PRO A 133 -6.30 17.52 -2.18
C PRO A 133 -7.76 17.40 -2.63
N THR A 134 -8.69 17.59 -1.71
CA THR A 134 -10.05 17.98 -2.06
C THR A 134 -9.96 19.28 -2.85
N GLN A 135 -9.99 19.18 -4.18
CA GLN A 135 -10.27 20.30 -5.08
C GLN A 135 -11.72 20.75 -4.84
N ALA A 136 -11.93 21.44 -3.73
CA ALA A 136 -13.19 22.04 -3.35
C ALA A 136 -12.92 23.29 -2.50
N GLU A 137 -12.22 24.27 -3.08
CA GLU A 137 -12.14 25.70 -2.69
C GLU A 137 -11.06 26.33 -3.61
N THR A 138 -11.31 27.20 -4.58
CA THR A 138 -12.01 28.49 -4.53
C THR A 138 -11.95 29.14 -5.94
N ARG A 139 -12.85 30.13 -6.16
CA ARG A 139 -12.89 31.15 -7.24
C ARG A 139 -13.70 30.71 -8.47
N LEU A 140 -14.95 31.15 -8.63
CA LEU A 140 -15.41 32.54 -8.77
C LEU A 140 -16.88 32.70 -8.34
#